data_AF-A0A1L7VN50-F1
#
_entry.id   AF-A0A1L7VN50-F1
#
_cell.length_a   1.000
_cell.length_b   1.000
_cell.length_c   1.000
_cell.angle_alpha   90.00
_cell.angle_beta   90.00
_cell.angle_gamma   90.00
#
_symmetry.space_group_name_H-M   'P 1'
#
loop_
_entity.id
_entity.type
_entity.pdbx_description
1 polymer ?
#
loop_
_entity_poly.entity_id
_entity_poly.type
_entity_poly.pdbx_seq_one_letter_code
_entity_poly.pdbx_strand_id
1 'polypeptide(L)'
;MYRRFIAPLLAVLCFLLVVTSLYLGRDHLTWRSVSYTPVQKGEVADSSSLKSTTSVTTTRAKIEESPSHTPTPTISNGTILSAERISPYIAVILDPLSTVLPRLECPALNENRYKILQESRHGDEVGDSQIDYFFALNLRSCINILPRLIGSIVEAVRFLGPHRCVLSIVEGNSLDGTSDILSALRPFLEDLGLVYFYNSSNINPAQGNARIHKLAQLRNLALTPLYKEQVKVTDETTVLFINDVSACTEDLLELALQRRSLNADMTCAMDWTYVGPDPTFYDIWIARTIAGDSFFEVGSDGNWNSAWNLFWNTPGTRSRYHAQQPFQAFACWNGATAFTAAPLLHGLRFRDTRKGECFQGEPQLFCKDMWSRGFRKIAVVPSVNLEYSDEKASDIKKLKGYVSDIVEIQEEDGAIDWACNPPEQVRCMPTWDKQSWRAWNETL
;
A
#
# COMPACT_ATOMS: atom_id res chain seq x y z
N MET A 1 21.36 -3.53 -65.51
CA MET A 1 22.43 -2.65 -64.98
C MET A 1 22.14 -2.08 -63.57
N TYR A 2 20.89 -2.06 -63.09
CA TYR A 2 20.51 -1.46 -61.80
C TYR A 2 20.74 -2.31 -60.52
N ARG A 3 20.88 -3.64 -60.61
CA ARG A 3 21.03 -4.52 -59.43
C ARG A 3 22.41 -4.47 -58.75
N ARG A 4 23.45 -3.99 -59.45
CA ARG A 4 24.83 -3.94 -58.92
C ARG A 4 25.11 -2.72 -58.03
N PHE A 5 24.23 -1.72 -58.01
CA PHE A 5 24.41 -0.50 -57.22
C PHE A 5 23.48 -0.42 -55.99
N ILE A 6 22.37 -1.17 -55.98
CA ILE A 6 21.38 -1.12 -54.88
C ILE A 6 21.89 -1.84 -53.61
N ALA A 7 22.53 -3.00 -53.78
CA ALA A 7 23.06 -3.77 -52.66
C ALA A 7 24.14 -3.05 -51.84
N PRO A 8 25.17 -2.41 -52.45
CA PRO A 8 26.15 -1.65 -51.67
C PRO A 8 25.54 -0.40 -51.04
N LEU A 9 24.54 0.25 -51.67
CA LEU A 9 23.86 1.41 -51.08
C LEU A 9 23.06 1.04 -49.82
N LEU A 10 22.37 -0.10 -49.84
CA LEU A 10 21.65 -0.63 -48.68
C LEU A 10 22.60 -1.01 -47.54
N ALA A 11 23.75 -1.62 -47.86
CA ALA A 11 24.76 -1.93 -46.86
C ALA A 11 25.34 -0.67 -46.19
N VAL A 12 25.61 0.37 -46.98
CA VAL A 12 26.07 1.67 -46.47
C VAL A 12 24.98 2.36 -45.63
N LEU A 13 23.71 2.29 -46.05
CA LEU A 13 22.59 2.84 -45.28
C LEU A 13 22.42 2.11 -43.93
N CYS A 14 22.48 0.78 -43.91
CA CYS A 14 22.40 0.00 -42.69
C CYS A 14 23.59 0.27 -41.76
N PHE A 15 24.81 0.39 -42.30
CA PHE A 15 25.98 0.72 -41.51
C PHE A 15 25.89 2.13 -40.91
N LEU A 16 25.40 3.12 -41.67
CA LEU A 16 25.16 4.48 -41.18
C LEU A 16 24.06 4.53 -40.10
N LEU A 17 23.01 3.71 -40.20
CA LEU A 17 21.95 3.61 -39.18
C LEU A 17 22.46 2.98 -37.88
N VAL A 18 23.30 1.94 -37.96
CA VAL A 18 23.91 1.31 -36.78
C VAL A 18 24.91 2.25 -36.12
N VAL A 19 25.75 2.93 -36.91
CA VAL A 19 26.72 3.91 -36.38
C VAL A 19 26.02 5.12 -35.78
N THR A 20 24.96 5.65 -36.40
CA THR A 20 24.17 6.75 -35.80
C THR A 20 23.41 6.29 -34.55
N SER A 21 22.88 5.07 -34.51
CA SER A 21 22.25 4.50 -33.31
C SER A 21 23.23 4.27 -32.16
N LEU A 22 24.50 3.97 -32.46
CA LEU A 22 25.55 3.80 -31.45
C LEU A 22 26.15 5.15 -31.00
N TYR A 23 26.20 6.14 -31.90
CA TYR A 23 26.74 7.48 -31.62
C TYR A 23 25.72 8.39 -30.92
N LEU A 24 24.42 8.23 -31.19
CA LEU A 24 23.31 8.92 -30.52
C LEU A 24 22.81 8.10 -29.32
N GLY A 25 23.72 7.60 -28.49
CA GLY A 25 23.46 6.70 -27.37
C GLY A 25 22.16 6.96 -26.57
N ARG A 26 21.72 5.91 -25.89
CA ARG A 26 20.46 5.65 -25.15
C ARG A 26 19.90 6.75 -24.21
N ASP A 27 20.50 7.94 -24.19
CA ASP A 27 20.17 9.08 -23.35
C ASP A 27 19.42 10.22 -24.09
N HIS A 28 19.09 10.06 -25.38
CA HIS A 28 18.36 11.10 -26.15
C HIS A 28 17.05 10.65 -26.83
N LEU A 29 16.51 9.48 -26.48
CA LEU A 29 15.15 9.05 -26.86
C LEU A 29 14.16 9.07 -25.68
N THR A 30 14.37 9.97 -24.72
CA THR A 30 13.30 10.42 -23.82
C THR A 30 12.42 11.40 -24.58
N TRP A 31 11.28 10.93 -25.06
CA TRP A 31 10.24 11.82 -25.56
C TRP A 31 9.82 12.76 -24.43
N ARG A 32 9.86 14.07 -24.72
CA ARG A 32 9.54 15.16 -23.80
C ARG A 32 8.22 14.86 -23.08
N SER A 33 8.29 14.74 -21.75
CA SER A 33 7.15 14.96 -20.88
C SER A 33 6.61 16.35 -21.19
N VAL A 34 5.39 16.42 -21.71
CA VAL A 34 4.68 17.68 -21.90
C VAL A 34 4.48 18.27 -20.51
N SER A 35 5.15 19.37 -20.23
CA SER A 35 4.96 20.16 -19.03
C SER A 35 3.49 20.59 -18.94
N TYR A 36 2.80 20.12 -17.91
CA TYR A 36 1.47 20.55 -17.55
C TYR A 36 1.52 22.00 -17.06
N THR A 37 0.98 22.93 -17.85
CA THR A 37 0.69 24.31 -17.41
C THR A 37 -0.66 24.36 -16.71
N PRO A 38 -0.74 24.75 -15.42
CA PRO A 38 -2.01 24.89 -14.73
C PRO A 38 -2.79 26.10 -15.27
N VAL A 39 -4.08 25.87 -15.53
CA VAL A 39 -5.06 26.93 -15.83
C VAL A 39 -5.23 27.82 -14.59
N GLN A 40 -5.11 29.13 -14.79
CA GLN A 40 -5.31 30.17 -13.78
C GLN A 40 -6.70 30.07 -13.13
N LYS A 41 -6.73 30.10 -11.80
CA LYS A 41 -7.95 30.34 -11.01
C LYS A 41 -8.43 31.77 -11.25
N GLY A 42 -9.65 31.92 -11.77
CA GLY A 42 -10.36 33.18 -11.77
C GLY A 42 -10.83 33.57 -10.36
N GLU A 43 -10.72 34.87 -10.08
CA GLU A 43 -11.19 35.57 -8.88
C GLU A 43 -12.70 35.42 -8.67
N VAL A 44 -13.13 35.17 -7.42
CA VAL A 44 -14.37 35.75 -6.89
C VAL A 44 -14.16 36.16 -5.43
N ALA A 45 -14.51 37.43 -5.21
CA ALA A 45 -14.54 38.29 -4.04
C ALA A 45 -14.81 37.72 -2.63
N ASP A 46 -13.96 38.20 -1.72
CA ASP A 46 -14.19 38.77 -0.37
C ASP A 46 -15.58 38.64 0.29
N SER A 47 -15.59 38.18 1.56
CA SER A 47 -16.09 39.01 2.67
C SER A 47 -15.83 38.46 4.07
N SER A 48 -15.46 39.40 4.95
CA SER A 48 -15.67 39.48 6.40
C SER A 48 -14.70 38.75 7.35
N SER A 49 -13.77 39.59 7.81
CA SER A 49 -12.91 39.48 8.98
C SER A 49 -13.66 39.36 10.31
N LEU A 50 -13.12 38.58 11.25
CA LEU A 50 -13.12 38.93 12.67
C LEU A 50 -11.70 38.78 13.24
N LYS A 51 -11.15 39.90 13.70
CA LYS A 51 -9.89 40.00 14.43
C LYS A 51 -10.10 39.51 15.86
N SER A 52 -9.12 38.77 16.40
CA SER A 52 -8.83 38.85 17.83
C SER A 52 -7.32 38.85 18.04
N THR A 53 -6.86 39.94 18.63
CA THR A 53 -5.49 40.27 19.02
C THR A 53 -5.24 39.69 20.40
N THR A 54 -4.16 38.95 20.65
CA THR A 54 -3.46 39.06 21.95
C THR A 54 -1.99 38.66 21.86
N SER A 55 -1.22 39.40 22.65
CA SER A 55 0.21 39.62 22.76
C SER A 55 1.11 38.42 23.06
N VAL A 56 2.30 38.50 22.47
CA VAL A 56 3.54 37.82 22.86
C VAL A 56 4.03 38.37 24.22
N THR A 57 4.32 37.48 25.17
CA THR A 57 5.16 37.79 26.33
C THR A 57 6.27 36.75 26.39
N THR A 58 7.49 37.19 26.11
CA THR A 58 8.71 36.39 26.21
C THR A 58 9.29 36.57 27.61
N THR A 59 9.31 35.51 28.41
CA THR A 59 10.05 35.48 29.68
C THR A 59 11.08 34.36 29.62
N ARG A 60 12.35 34.78 29.59
CA ARG A 60 13.54 33.92 29.62
C ARG A 60 13.72 33.39 31.05
N ALA A 61 13.43 32.11 31.26
CA ALA A 61 13.71 31.42 32.52
C ALA A 61 14.95 30.52 32.39
N LYS A 62 15.71 30.51 33.46
CA LYS A 62 17.04 29.94 33.68
C LYS A 62 16.99 28.41 33.59
N ILE A 63 17.95 27.80 32.89
CA ILE A 63 18.12 26.34 32.82
C ILE A 63 18.75 25.89 34.15
N GLU A 64 17.98 25.19 34.96
CA GLU A 64 18.48 24.30 36.02
C GLU A 64 18.31 22.86 35.52
N GLU A 65 19.41 22.11 35.46
CA GLU A 65 19.42 20.68 35.17
C GLU A 65 18.64 19.94 36.26
N SER A 66 17.56 19.27 35.87
CA SER A 66 16.79 18.35 36.71
C SER A 66 16.69 17.01 35.97
N PRO A 67 16.81 15.86 36.66
CA PRO A 67 17.01 14.57 36.02
C PRO A 67 15.77 14.16 35.24
N SER A 68 15.94 13.84 33.95
CA SER A 68 14.87 13.46 33.03
C SER A 68 14.33 12.07 33.37
N HIS A 69 13.40 12.01 34.32
CA HIS A 69 12.40 10.94 34.34
C HIS A 69 11.15 11.48 33.67
N THR A 70 11.05 11.29 32.34
CA THR A 70 9.76 11.45 31.66
C THR A 70 8.79 10.47 32.33
N PRO A 71 7.68 10.93 32.92
CA PRO A 71 6.73 10.02 33.56
C PRO A 71 6.18 9.06 32.52
N THR A 72 6.24 7.75 32.80
CA THR A 72 5.67 6.73 31.93
C THR A 72 4.21 7.07 31.61
N PRO A 73 3.77 7.00 30.34
CA PRO A 73 2.41 7.35 29.99
C PRO A 73 1.39 6.53 30.78
N THR A 74 0.36 7.20 31.31
CA THR A 74 -0.70 6.56 32.08
C THR A 74 -1.86 6.13 31.18
N ILE A 75 -2.34 4.90 31.35
CA ILE A 75 -3.48 4.35 30.60
C ILE A 75 -4.77 4.73 31.34
N SER A 76 -5.71 5.36 30.62
CA SER A 76 -7.03 5.75 31.14
C SER A 76 -8.11 4.76 30.73
N ASN A 77 -9.26 4.79 31.40
CA ASN A 77 -10.44 4.02 30.98
C ASN A 77 -10.92 4.46 29.60
N GLY A 78 -11.23 3.48 28.75
CA GLY A 78 -11.92 3.68 27.49
C GLY A 78 -13.43 3.74 27.64
N THR A 79 -14.13 3.84 26.52
CA THR A 79 -15.59 3.85 26.46
C THR A 79 -16.18 2.46 26.68
N ILE A 80 -15.47 1.40 26.26
CA ILE A 80 -15.88 -0.01 26.30
C ILE A 80 -15.00 -0.80 27.29
N LEU A 81 -13.69 -0.60 27.24
CA LEU A 81 -12.71 -1.31 28.07
C LEU A 81 -12.19 -0.44 29.21
N SER A 82 -11.98 -1.03 30.38
CA SER A 82 -11.26 -0.38 31.49
C SER A 82 -9.76 -0.28 31.18
N ALA A 83 -9.06 0.62 31.87
CA ALA A 83 -7.60 0.78 31.77
C ALA A 83 -6.86 -0.55 32.04
N GLU A 84 -7.32 -1.32 33.03
CA GLU A 84 -6.81 -2.65 33.37
C GLU A 84 -6.91 -3.64 32.20
N ARG A 85 -7.98 -3.55 31.39
CA ARG A 85 -8.19 -4.41 30.21
C ARG A 85 -7.47 -3.90 28.96
N ILE A 86 -7.22 -2.60 28.86
CA ILE A 86 -6.43 -1.99 27.77
C ILE A 86 -4.94 -2.29 27.95
N SER A 87 -4.46 -2.31 29.20
CA SER A 87 -3.03 -2.38 29.53
C SER A 87 -2.29 -3.59 28.90
N PRO A 88 -2.85 -4.82 28.89
CA PRO A 88 -2.21 -5.95 28.22
C PRO A 88 -2.05 -5.76 26.70
N TYR A 89 -3.00 -5.09 26.04
CA TYR A 89 -2.91 -4.80 24.61
C TYR A 89 -1.77 -3.81 24.32
N ILE A 90 -1.67 -2.74 25.11
CA ILE A 90 -0.57 -1.77 24.98
C ILE A 90 0.78 -2.45 25.20
N ALA A 91 0.90 -3.31 26.22
CA ALA A 91 2.12 -4.05 26.50
C ALA A 91 2.56 -4.93 25.32
N VAL A 92 1.65 -5.71 24.73
CA VAL A 92 1.98 -6.59 23.58
C VAL A 92 2.28 -5.79 22.31
N ILE A 93 1.56 -4.69 22.06
CA ILE A 93 1.80 -3.85 20.88
C ILE A 93 3.18 -3.18 20.95
N LEU A 94 3.60 -2.71 22.13
CA LEU A 94 4.86 -2.00 22.30
C LEU A 94 6.07 -2.91 22.54
N ASP A 95 5.87 -4.17 22.91
CA ASP A 95 6.97 -5.11 23.17
C ASP A 95 6.83 -6.40 22.34
N PRO A 96 7.71 -6.64 21.35
CA PRO A 96 7.68 -7.86 20.53
C PRO A 96 7.98 -9.14 21.35
N LEU A 97 8.57 -9.03 22.54
CA LEU A 97 8.86 -10.17 23.42
C LEU A 97 7.75 -10.47 24.43
N SER A 98 6.76 -9.57 24.55
CA SER A 98 5.66 -9.75 25.49
C SER A 98 4.74 -10.90 25.06
N THR A 99 4.35 -11.72 26.04
CA THR A 99 3.50 -12.91 25.90
C THR A 99 2.18 -12.79 26.69
N VAL A 100 1.87 -11.61 27.23
CA VAL A 100 0.69 -11.40 28.10
C VAL A 100 -0.65 -11.60 27.36
N LEU A 101 -0.67 -11.41 26.04
CA LEU A 101 -1.78 -11.80 25.17
C LEU A 101 -1.24 -12.65 24.01
N PRO A 102 -2.02 -13.64 23.54
CA PRO A 102 -1.67 -14.38 22.34
C PRO A 102 -1.71 -13.48 21.11
N ARG A 103 -0.87 -13.80 20.14
CA ARG A 103 -0.83 -13.21 18.79
C ARG A 103 -0.18 -14.21 17.84
N LEU A 104 -0.35 -14.06 16.52
CA LEU A 104 0.39 -14.85 15.52
C LEU A 104 1.88 -14.82 15.85
N GLU A 105 2.60 -15.94 15.80
CA GLU A 105 4.05 -15.94 15.95
C GLU A 105 4.73 -15.56 14.62
N CYS A 106 5.75 -14.70 14.70
CA CYS A 106 6.48 -14.20 13.54
C CYS A 106 7.99 -14.46 13.71
N PRO A 107 8.74 -14.70 12.62
CA PRO A 107 10.19 -14.81 12.65
C PRO A 107 10.85 -13.54 13.16
N ALA A 108 12.06 -13.69 13.69
CA ALA A 108 12.90 -12.54 14.00
C ALA A 108 13.26 -11.77 12.73
N LEU A 109 13.26 -10.44 12.80
CA LEU A 109 13.53 -9.60 11.65
C LEU A 109 14.97 -9.78 11.14
N ASN A 110 15.12 -10.12 9.86
CA ASN A 110 16.42 -10.05 9.18
C ASN A 110 16.74 -8.60 8.79
N GLU A 111 17.32 -7.84 9.72
CA GLU A 111 17.64 -6.43 9.53
C GLU A 111 18.52 -6.17 8.30
N ASN A 112 19.46 -7.08 7.98
CA ASN A 112 20.37 -6.91 6.85
C ASN A 112 19.62 -6.87 5.51
N ARG A 113 18.58 -7.70 5.33
CA ARG A 113 17.77 -7.72 4.11
C ARG A 113 17.11 -6.37 3.84
N TYR A 114 16.61 -5.73 4.91
CA TYR A 114 15.83 -4.51 4.81
C TYR A 114 16.65 -3.24 5.02
N LYS A 115 17.95 -3.35 5.29
CA LYS A 115 18.84 -2.23 5.60
C LYS A 115 18.79 -1.11 4.55
N ILE A 116 18.64 -1.47 3.27
CA ILE A 116 18.51 -0.48 2.18
C ILE A 116 17.33 0.47 2.38
N LEU A 117 16.26 0.06 3.08
CA LEU A 117 15.12 0.93 3.41
C LEU A 117 15.50 2.06 4.38
N GLN A 118 16.54 1.87 5.19
CA GLN A 118 17.05 2.92 6.06
C GLN A 118 17.84 4.00 5.29
N GLU A 119 18.30 3.71 4.08
CA GLU A 119 19.11 4.65 3.28
C GLU A 119 18.23 5.69 2.57
N SER A 120 18.66 6.96 2.60
CA SER A 120 18.05 8.02 1.80
C SER A 120 18.15 7.72 0.30
N ARG A 121 17.11 8.06 -0.47
CA ARG A 121 17.10 7.91 -1.94
C ARG A 121 17.88 9.01 -2.67
N HIS A 122 18.13 10.15 -2.02
CA HIS A 122 18.82 11.28 -2.63
C HIS A 122 19.91 11.82 -1.70
N GLY A 123 21.05 12.19 -2.30
CA GLY A 123 22.13 12.94 -1.67
C GLY A 123 21.80 14.42 -1.42
N ASP A 124 20.51 14.78 -1.49
CA ASP A 124 20.02 16.07 -1.05
C ASP A 124 20.03 16.11 0.48
N GLU A 125 20.24 17.30 1.04
CA GLU A 125 20.18 17.57 2.47
C GLU A 125 18.78 17.16 2.99
N VAL A 126 18.64 15.91 3.42
CA VAL A 126 17.44 15.40 4.07
C VAL A 126 17.22 16.26 5.30
N GLY A 127 16.33 17.24 5.18
CA GLY A 127 15.87 17.98 6.35
C GLY A 127 15.28 16.96 7.32
N ASP A 128 15.65 17.07 8.59
CA ASP A 128 15.31 16.19 9.73
C ASP A 128 13.80 15.89 9.94
N SER A 129 12.92 16.32 9.02
CA SER A 129 11.45 16.27 9.10
C SER A 129 10.76 15.63 7.90
N GLN A 130 11.48 15.01 6.95
CA GLN A 130 10.87 14.35 5.79
C GLN A 130 10.38 12.93 6.12
N ILE A 131 9.15 12.61 5.70
CA ILE A 131 8.52 11.30 5.88
C ILE A 131 8.76 10.42 4.65
N ASP A 132 9.39 9.27 4.88
CA ASP A 132 9.65 8.26 3.85
C ASP A 132 8.61 7.14 3.84
N TYR A 133 7.94 6.90 4.97
CA TYR A 133 6.98 5.82 5.14
C TYR A 133 5.68 6.32 5.78
N PHE A 134 4.56 6.12 5.09
CA PHE A 134 3.24 6.50 5.57
C PHE A 134 2.38 5.25 5.71
N PHE A 135 2.15 4.79 6.94
CA PHE A 135 1.27 3.67 7.25
C PHE A 135 -0.17 4.16 7.37
N ALA A 136 -1.08 3.56 6.60
CA ALA A 136 -2.49 3.94 6.56
C ALA A 136 -3.39 2.72 6.78
N LEU A 137 -4.40 2.84 7.65
CA LEU A 137 -5.34 1.76 7.93
C LEU A 137 -6.78 2.27 8.04
N ASN A 138 -7.73 1.46 7.59
CA ASN A 138 -9.13 1.55 7.97
C ASN A 138 -9.48 0.32 8.81
N LEU A 139 -9.89 0.51 10.06
CA LEU A 139 -10.13 -0.59 11.00
C LEU A 139 -11.56 -0.59 11.53
N ARG A 140 -12.07 -1.79 11.84
CA ARG A 140 -13.36 -1.99 12.49
C ARG A 140 -13.42 -3.38 13.13
N SER A 141 -13.81 -3.42 14.41
CA SER A 141 -14.08 -4.64 15.18
C SER A 141 -12.95 -5.69 15.06
N CYS A 142 -11.72 -5.26 15.24
CA CYS A 142 -10.52 -6.05 14.98
C CYS A 142 -9.61 -6.15 16.22
N ILE A 143 -10.19 -6.12 17.42
CA ILE A 143 -9.42 -6.13 18.67
C ILE A 143 -8.48 -7.35 18.77
N ASN A 144 -8.90 -8.50 18.26
CA ASN A 144 -8.17 -9.76 18.40
C ASN A 144 -6.87 -9.78 17.57
N ILE A 145 -6.83 -9.09 16.44
CA ILE A 145 -5.64 -9.02 15.58
C ILE A 145 -4.74 -7.83 15.92
N LEU A 146 -5.26 -6.85 16.67
CA LEU A 146 -4.58 -5.59 16.95
C LEU A 146 -3.19 -5.78 17.59
N PRO A 147 -2.97 -6.73 18.52
CA PRO A 147 -1.64 -7.02 19.07
C PRO A 147 -0.59 -7.42 18.02
N ARG A 148 -0.99 -8.18 17.00
CA ARG A 148 -0.10 -8.55 15.88
C ARG A 148 0.02 -7.40 14.90
N LEU A 149 -1.09 -6.89 14.39
CA LEU A 149 -1.10 -5.89 13.32
C LEU A 149 -0.36 -4.61 13.71
N ILE A 150 -0.74 -3.97 14.82
CA ILE A 150 -0.11 -2.73 15.26
C ILE A 150 1.28 -3.01 15.83
N GLY A 151 1.49 -4.14 16.51
CA GLY A 151 2.80 -4.55 16.98
C GLY A 151 3.83 -4.65 15.85
N SER A 152 3.47 -5.30 14.74
CA SER A 152 4.32 -5.40 13.55
C SER A 152 4.60 -4.05 12.89
N ILE A 153 3.61 -3.13 12.88
CA ILE A 153 3.82 -1.76 12.41
C ILE A 153 4.80 -1.01 13.32
N VAL A 154 4.65 -1.11 14.65
CA VAL A 154 5.55 -0.45 15.62
C VAL A 154 6.96 -1.00 15.49
N GLU A 155 7.13 -2.30 15.30
CA GLU A 155 8.44 -2.93 15.06
C GLU A 155 9.06 -2.45 13.74
N ALA A 156 8.28 -2.40 12.65
CA ALA A 156 8.74 -1.84 11.37
C ALA A 156 9.13 -0.35 11.51
N VAL A 157 8.36 0.45 12.22
CA VAL A 157 8.64 1.87 12.49
C VAL A 157 9.95 2.03 13.28
N ARG A 158 10.18 1.20 14.30
CA ARG A 158 11.44 1.20 15.06
C ARG A 158 12.63 0.88 14.16
N PHE A 159 12.48 -0.10 13.28
CA PHE A 159 13.51 -0.46 12.30
C PHE A 159 13.77 0.68 11.30
N LEU A 160 12.73 1.26 10.70
CA LEU A 160 12.87 2.30 9.66
C LEU A 160 13.33 3.66 10.20
N GLY A 161 13.08 3.91 11.49
CA GLY A 161 13.29 5.19 12.16
C GLY A 161 11.96 5.92 12.36
N PRO A 162 11.48 6.12 13.61
CA PRO A 162 10.18 6.71 13.89
C PRO A 162 9.93 8.08 13.25
N HIS A 163 10.98 8.91 13.15
CA HIS A 163 10.91 10.28 12.64
C HIS A 163 10.68 10.34 11.12
N ARG A 164 10.91 9.22 10.42
CA ARG A 164 10.68 9.05 8.99
C ARG A 164 9.33 8.42 8.69
N CYS A 165 8.56 8.11 9.73
CA CYS A 165 7.33 7.35 9.64
C CYS A 165 6.12 8.18 10.09
N VAL A 166 4.97 7.87 9.53
CA VAL A 166 3.65 8.33 10.00
C VAL A 166 2.75 7.12 10.13
N LEU A 167 1.93 7.08 11.17
CA LEU A 167 0.83 6.12 11.29
C LEU A 167 -0.50 6.89 11.27
N SER A 168 -1.36 6.57 10.32
CA SER A 168 -2.68 7.19 10.15
C SER A 168 -3.76 6.12 10.14
N ILE A 169 -4.60 6.13 11.17
CA ILE A 169 -5.68 5.15 11.35
C ILE A 169 -7.02 5.86 11.37
N VAL A 170 -7.93 5.39 10.52
CA VAL A 170 -9.35 5.69 10.66
C VAL A 170 -10.05 4.45 11.16
N GLU A 171 -10.73 4.57 12.29
CA GLU A 171 -11.51 3.50 12.89
C GLU A 171 -12.98 3.93 12.98
N GLY A 172 -13.92 2.99 12.94
CA GLY A 172 -15.29 3.32 13.29
C GLY A 172 -16.23 2.13 13.40
N ASN A 173 -17.30 2.32 14.16
CA ASN A 173 -18.39 1.36 14.34
C ASN A 173 -17.94 0.02 14.97
N SER A 174 -16.96 0.06 15.88
CA SER A 174 -16.52 -1.07 16.70
C SER A 174 -17.20 -1.08 18.07
N LEU A 175 -17.57 -2.27 18.54
CA LEU A 175 -18.16 -2.49 19.87
C LEU A 175 -17.29 -3.40 20.75
N ASP A 176 -16.09 -3.74 20.29
CA ASP A 176 -15.19 -4.72 20.91
C ASP A 176 -14.07 -4.09 21.75
N GLY A 177 -13.93 -2.76 21.70
CA GLY A 177 -12.85 -2.02 22.37
C GLY A 177 -11.66 -1.68 21.48
N THR A 178 -11.71 -1.96 20.16
CA THR A 178 -10.67 -1.56 19.20
C THR A 178 -10.32 -0.07 19.30
N SER A 179 -11.35 0.79 19.34
CA SER A 179 -11.20 2.24 19.42
C SER A 179 -10.51 2.72 20.70
N ASP A 180 -10.78 2.05 21.83
CA ASP A 180 -10.20 2.39 23.13
C ASP A 180 -8.70 2.13 23.14
N ILE A 181 -8.26 1.00 22.59
CA ILE A 181 -6.84 0.65 22.51
C ILE A 181 -6.11 1.60 21.56
N LEU A 182 -6.67 1.85 20.37
CA LEU A 182 -6.09 2.77 19.39
C LEU A 182 -5.95 4.20 19.92
N SER A 183 -6.90 4.65 20.73
CA SER A 183 -6.84 5.95 21.40
C SER A 183 -5.77 5.97 22.49
N ALA A 184 -5.69 4.90 23.30
CA ALA A 184 -4.74 4.77 24.40
C ALA A 184 -3.27 4.64 23.96
N LEU A 185 -3.01 4.22 22.71
CA LEU A 185 -1.64 4.13 22.15
C LEU A 185 -0.96 5.49 21.95
N ARG A 186 -1.74 6.56 21.77
CA ARG A 186 -1.23 7.88 21.37
C ARG A 186 0.02 8.35 22.14
N PRO A 187 -0.01 8.48 23.47
CA PRO A 187 1.14 9.04 24.19
C PRO A 187 2.39 8.14 24.09
N PHE A 188 2.23 6.83 23.91
CA PHE A 188 3.35 5.91 23.74
C PHE A 188 4.00 6.01 22.35
N LEU A 189 3.18 6.17 21.31
CA LEU A 189 3.68 6.37 19.94
C LEU A 189 4.33 7.74 19.79
N GLU A 190 3.78 8.76 20.43
CA GLU A 190 4.37 10.11 20.45
C GLU A 190 5.70 10.14 21.23
N ASP A 191 5.82 9.41 22.35
CA ASP A 191 7.08 9.24 23.10
C ASP A 191 8.16 8.49 22.28
N LEU A 192 7.74 7.57 21.40
CA LEU A 192 8.63 6.94 20.40
C LEU A 192 9.09 7.92 19.30
N GLY A 193 8.50 9.11 19.22
CA GLY A 193 8.75 10.08 18.15
C GLY A 193 8.04 9.74 16.83
N LEU A 194 6.97 8.93 16.88
CA LEU A 194 6.12 8.62 15.73
C LEU A 194 4.96 9.61 15.64
N VAL A 195 4.75 10.18 14.45
CA VAL A 195 3.57 11.00 14.19
C VAL A 195 2.34 10.08 14.02
N TYR A 196 1.37 10.22 14.92
CA TYR A 196 0.17 9.38 14.95
C TYR A 196 -1.14 10.16 14.74
N PHE A 197 -1.78 9.93 13.59
CA PHE A 197 -3.12 10.39 13.30
C PHE A 197 -4.13 9.28 13.60
N TYR A 198 -5.06 9.56 14.50
CA TYR A 198 -6.18 8.66 14.80
C TYR A 198 -7.47 9.45 14.63
N ASN A 199 -8.38 8.93 13.83
CA ASN A 199 -9.68 9.54 13.60
C ASN A 199 -10.80 8.50 13.69
N SER A 200 -11.84 8.82 14.46
CA SER A 200 -13.04 7.99 14.52
C SER A 200 -14.07 8.45 13.49
N SER A 201 -14.67 7.52 12.75
CA SER A 201 -15.64 7.81 11.70
C SER A 201 -16.96 7.09 11.96
N ASN A 202 -18.08 7.80 11.71
CA ASN A 202 -19.42 7.23 11.73
C ASN A 202 -19.85 6.64 10.38
N ILE A 203 -19.00 6.71 9.34
CA ILE A 203 -19.30 6.15 8.03
C ILE A 203 -19.37 4.63 8.16
N ASN A 204 -20.54 4.05 7.89
CA ASN A 204 -20.76 2.61 7.89
C ASN A 204 -21.05 2.10 6.47
N PRO A 205 -20.09 1.41 5.81
CA PRO A 205 -20.27 0.86 4.47
C PRO A 205 -21.30 -0.28 4.38
N ALA A 206 -21.62 -0.94 5.50
CA ALA A 206 -22.60 -2.03 5.53
C ALA A 206 -24.06 -1.54 5.62
N GLN A 207 -24.28 -0.27 5.95
CA GLN A 207 -25.62 0.31 6.07
C GLN A 207 -25.99 1.15 4.83
N GLY A 208 -27.21 0.99 4.34
CA GLY A 208 -27.75 1.80 3.23
C GLY A 208 -27.12 1.50 1.85
N ASN A 209 -27.34 2.40 0.90
CA ASN A 209 -26.81 2.30 -0.46
C ASN A 209 -25.39 2.92 -0.58
N ALA A 210 -24.72 2.68 -1.70
CA ALA A 210 -23.39 3.24 -2.05
C ALA A 210 -22.22 2.76 -1.15
N ARG A 211 -22.16 1.44 -0.90
CA ARG A 211 -21.05 0.80 -0.16
C ARG A 211 -19.66 1.22 -0.67
N ILE A 212 -19.45 1.21 -1.99
CA ILE A 212 -18.15 1.53 -2.60
C ILE A 212 -17.79 3.01 -2.41
N HIS A 213 -18.73 3.93 -2.58
CA HIS A 213 -18.53 5.33 -2.23
C HIS A 213 -18.05 5.52 -0.77
N LYS A 214 -18.68 4.83 0.17
CA LYS A 214 -18.34 4.92 1.60
C LYS A 214 -16.97 4.34 1.91
N LEU A 215 -16.61 3.21 1.30
CA LEU A 215 -15.25 2.64 1.42
C LEU A 215 -14.20 3.60 0.84
N ALA A 216 -14.46 4.19 -0.32
CA ALA A 216 -13.61 5.21 -0.90
C ALA A 216 -13.44 6.43 0.02
N GLN A 217 -14.52 6.90 0.65
CA GLN A 217 -14.45 7.98 1.65
C GLN A 217 -13.54 7.61 2.83
N LEU A 218 -13.69 6.41 3.40
CA LEU A 218 -12.86 5.94 4.51
C LEU A 218 -11.37 5.85 4.15
N ARG A 219 -11.03 5.32 2.97
CA ARG A 219 -9.63 5.25 2.51
C ARG A 219 -9.03 6.64 2.30
N ASN A 220 -9.79 7.54 1.69
CA ASN A 220 -9.37 8.93 1.53
C ASN A 220 -9.21 9.64 2.88
N LEU A 221 -10.03 9.33 3.88
CA LEU A 221 -9.90 9.89 5.23
C LEU A 221 -8.56 9.48 5.86
N ALA A 222 -8.18 8.21 5.79
CA ALA A 222 -6.91 7.71 6.33
C ALA A 222 -5.69 8.35 5.65
N LEU A 223 -5.83 8.76 4.38
CA LEU A 223 -4.77 9.42 3.62
C LEU A 223 -4.79 10.96 3.72
N THR A 224 -5.77 11.54 4.43
CA THR A 224 -5.91 13.01 4.55
C THR A 224 -4.64 13.69 5.03
N PRO A 225 -3.93 13.20 6.07
CA PRO A 225 -2.72 13.86 6.55
C PRO A 225 -1.63 13.99 5.47
N LEU A 226 -1.54 13.01 4.58
CA LEU A 226 -0.57 12.99 3.47
C LEU A 226 -0.86 14.09 2.46
N TYR A 227 -2.08 14.14 1.91
CA TYR A 227 -2.38 15.04 0.78
C TYR A 227 -2.93 16.42 1.19
N LYS A 228 -3.13 16.65 2.48
CA LYS A 228 -3.43 17.98 3.06
C LYS A 228 -2.19 18.62 3.70
N GLU A 229 -1.00 18.11 3.37
CA GLU A 229 0.29 18.69 3.79
C GLU A 229 0.42 18.82 5.31
N GLN A 230 -0.20 17.92 6.07
CA GLN A 230 -0.05 17.88 7.54
C GLN A 230 1.31 17.27 7.95
N VAL A 231 1.98 16.62 7.00
CA VAL A 231 3.32 16.04 7.12
C VAL A 231 4.10 16.33 5.83
N LYS A 232 5.43 16.43 5.93
CA LYS A 232 6.29 16.65 4.76
C LYS A 232 6.59 15.33 4.07
N VAL A 233 6.03 15.15 2.88
CA VAL A 233 6.18 13.95 2.04
C VAL A 233 6.69 14.35 0.65
N THR A 234 7.19 13.38 -0.10
CA THR A 234 7.60 13.53 -1.51
C THR A 234 6.86 12.52 -2.38
N ASP A 235 7.01 12.61 -3.70
CA ASP A 235 6.43 11.64 -4.64
C ASP A 235 6.88 10.20 -4.33
N GLU A 236 8.10 10.06 -3.80
CA GLU A 236 8.84 8.84 -3.53
C GLU A 236 8.46 8.18 -2.20
N THR A 237 7.84 8.93 -1.29
CA THR A 237 7.33 8.43 -0.01
C THR A 237 6.52 7.16 -0.25
N THR A 238 6.82 6.11 0.51
CA THR A 238 6.13 4.83 0.43
C THR A 238 4.90 4.86 1.32
N VAL A 239 3.71 4.78 0.73
CA VAL A 239 2.46 4.59 1.46
C VAL A 239 2.23 3.10 1.62
N LEU A 240 2.22 2.60 2.86
CA LEU A 240 1.78 1.25 3.18
C LEU A 240 0.33 1.30 3.65
N PHE A 241 -0.60 0.85 2.81
CA PHE A 241 -2.00 0.73 3.19
C PHE A 241 -2.31 -0.72 3.53
N ILE A 242 -2.69 -0.96 4.78
CA ILE A 242 -2.81 -2.30 5.38
C ILE A 242 -4.27 -2.48 5.84
N ASN A 243 -4.89 -3.59 5.46
CA ASN A 243 -6.21 -3.96 5.98
C ASN A 243 -6.08 -4.54 7.41
N ASP A 244 -7.17 -5.03 7.97
CA ASP A 244 -7.24 -5.73 9.26
C ASP A 244 -6.73 -7.19 9.15
N VAL A 245 -5.45 -7.33 8.77
CA VAL A 245 -4.76 -8.62 8.58
C VAL A 245 -3.75 -8.91 9.68
N SER A 246 -3.48 -10.20 9.93
CA SER A 246 -2.43 -10.66 10.83
C SER A 246 -1.09 -10.71 10.09
N ALA A 247 -0.45 -9.54 9.96
CA ALA A 247 0.82 -9.38 9.25
C ALA A 247 2.02 -9.44 10.20
N CYS A 248 3.11 -10.06 9.76
CA CYS A 248 4.42 -9.98 10.40
C CYS A 248 5.19 -8.74 9.94
N THR A 249 6.20 -8.33 10.72
CA THR A 249 7.05 -7.17 10.40
C THR A 249 7.76 -7.32 9.06
N GLU A 250 8.27 -8.52 8.75
CA GLU A 250 8.87 -8.85 7.46
C GLU A 250 7.89 -8.72 6.28
N ASP A 251 6.58 -8.98 6.47
CA ASP A 251 5.58 -8.82 5.41
C ASP A 251 5.50 -7.36 4.94
N LEU A 252 5.49 -6.42 5.89
CA LEU A 252 5.38 -4.99 5.60
C LEU A 252 6.67 -4.45 4.97
N LEU A 253 7.82 -4.83 5.52
CA LEU A 253 9.12 -4.40 5.03
C LEU A 253 9.44 -5.01 3.66
N GLU A 254 9.00 -6.23 3.38
CA GLU A 254 9.16 -6.85 2.06
C GLU A 254 8.35 -6.13 0.99
N LEU A 255 7.11 -5.72 1.27
CA LEU A 255 6.34 -4.92 0.31
C LEU A 255 7.06 -3.60 -0.02
N ALA A 256 7.57 -2.90 0.99
CA ALA A 256 8.33 -1.67 0.81
C ALA A 256 9.66 -1.89 0.07
N LEU A 257 10.39 -2.98 0.39
CA LEU A 257 11.62 -3.38 -0.28
C LEU A 257 11.38 -3.68 -1.74
N GLN A 258 10.42 -4.54 -2.06
CA GLN A 258 10.09 -4.91 -3.43
C GLN A 258 9.63 -3.69 -4.24
N ARG A 259 8.85 -2.77 -3.64
CA ARG A 259 8.51 -1.50 -4.31
C ARG A 259 9.78 -0.74 -4.70
N ARG A 260 10.73 -0.60 -3.77
CA ARG A 260 12.00 0.10 -4.00
C ARG A 260 12.86 -0.60 -5.03
N SER A 261 13.16 -1.88 -4.84
CA SER A 261 14.07 -2.67 -5.67
C SER A 261 13.57 -2.84 -7.10
N LEU A 262 12.27 -3.03 -7.30
CA LEU A 262 11.67 -3.15 -8.64
C LEU A 262 11.41 -1.79 -9.31
N ASN A 263 11.63 -0.69 -8.58
CA ASN A 263 11.17 0.65 -8.96
C ASN A 263 9.68 0.63 -9.39
N ALA A 264 8.86 -0.03 -8.57
CA ALA A 264 7.43 -0.22 -8.80
C ALA A 264 6.64 0.98 -8.26
N ASP A 265 5.53 1.29 -8.93
CA ASP A 265 4.58 2.29 -8.47
C ASP A 265 3.77 1.75 -7.28
N MET A 266 3.51 0.43 -7.29
CA MET A 266 2.71 -0.27 -6.29
C MET A 266 3.13 -1.75 -6.19
N THR A 267 3.21 -2.27 -4.98
CA THR A 267 3.36 -3.70 -4.68
C THR A 267 2.21 -4.16 -3.77
N CYS A 268 1.73 -5.38 -3.95
CA CYS A 268 0.67 -5.96 -3.12
C CYS A 268 1.07 -7.35 -2.60
N ALA A 269 0.58 -7.70 -1.42
CA ALA A 269 0.70 -9.04 -0.87
C ALA A 269 -0.19 -10.06 -1.59
N MET A 270 -0.01 -11.35 -1.32
CA MET A 270 -1.03 -12.38 -1.51
C MET A 270 -1.98 -12.41 -0.32
N ASP A 271 -3.27 -12.56 -0.57
CA ASP A 271 -4.32 -12.51 0.45
C ASP A 271 -5.18 -13.77 0.41
N TRP A 272 -5.37 -14.39 1.55
CA TRP A 272 -5.94 -15.72 1.67
C TRP A 272 -7.10 -15.74 2.66
N THR A 273 -7.98 -16.71 2.46
CA THR A 273 -9.05 -17.07 3.39
C THR A 273 -9.33 -18.57 3.31
N TYR A 274 -10.15 -19.08 4.22
CA TYR A 274 -10.65 -20.45 4.18
C TYR A 274 -12.16 -20.45 3.93
N VAL A 275 -12.57 -20.53 2.65
CA VAL A 275 -13.97 -20.80 2.25
C VAL A 275 -14.28 -22.30 2.20
N GLY A 276 -13.28 -23.15 2.44
CA GLY A 276 -13.32 -24.60 2.45
C GLY A 276 -12.10 -25.16 3.19
N PRO A 277 -11.75 -26.45 2.99
CA PRO A 277 -10.59 -27.07 3.65
C PRO A 277 -9.25 -26.50 3.14
N ASP A 278 -9.21 -26.06 1.88
CA ASP A 278 -8.02 -25.49 1.24
C ASP A 278 -8.09 -23.96 1.23
N PRO A 279 -6.94 -23.27 1.35
CA PRO A 279 -6.92 -21.81 1.30
C PRO A 279 -7.29 -21.32 -0.10
N THR A 280 -8.07 -20.25 -0.13
CA THR A 280 -8.55 -19.59 -1.35
C THR A 280 -8.06 -18.16 -1.39
N PHE A 281 -7.63 -17.70 -2.55
CA PHE A 281 -7.26 -16.30 -2.74
C PHE A 281 -8.47 -15.39 -2.51
N TYR A 282 -8.39 -14.49 -1.52
CA TYR A 282 -9.54 -13.75 -1.01
C TYR A 282 -9.97 -12.62 -1.95
N ASP A 283 -9.03 -11.78 -2.39
CA ASP A 283 -9.33 -10.50 -3.05
C ASP A 283 -9.59 -10.65 -4.57
N ILE A 284 -10.25 -11.73 -4.96
CA ILE A 284 -10.54 -12.08 -6.35
C ILE A 284 -11.39 -11.01 -7.06
N TRP A 285 -12.23 -10.28 -6.31
CA TRP A 285 -13.06 -9.23 -6.89
C TRP A 285 -12.23 -8.07 -7.43
N ILE A 286 -11.09 -7.77 -6.79
CA ILE A 286 -10.22 -6.63 -7.09
C ILE A 286 -9.07 -7.03 -8.01
N ALA A 287 -8.44 -8.16 -7.73
CA ALA A 287 -7.19 -8.55 -8.37
C ALA A 287 -7.39 -8.87 -9.86
N ARG A 288 -6.55 -8.28 -10.71
CA ARG A 288 -6.53 -8.53 -12.14
C ARG A 288 -5.12 -8.78 -12.61
N THR A 289 -4.90 -9.87 -13.32
CA THR A 289 -3.61 -10.16 -13.97
C THR A 289 -3.28 -9.07 -15.00
N ILE A 290 -2.05 -9.04 -15.51
CA ILE A 290 -1.70 -8.10 -16.58
C ILE A 290 -2.50 -8.36 -17.88
N ALA A 291 -3.09 -9.55 -18.04
CA ALA A 291 -4.02 -9.87 -19.12
C ALA A 291 -5.45 -9.34 -18.88
N GLY A 292 -5.69 -8.71 -17.71
CA GLY A 292 -6.97 -8.13 -17.36
C GLY A 292 -7.99 -9.12 -16.78
N ASP A 293 -7.64 -10.39 -16.57
CA ASP A 293 -8.56 -11.38 -15.97
C ASP A 293 -8.38 -11.51 -14.45
N SER A 294 -9.33 -12.13 -13.76
CA SER A 294 -9.21 -12.45 -12.34
C SER A 294 -8.06 -13.45 -12.06
N PHE A 295 -7.68 -13.66 -10.80
CA PHE A 295 -6.56 -14.53 -10.43
C PHE A 295 -6.88 -16.03 -10.49
N PHE A 296 -8.14 -16.42 -10.32
CA PHE A 296 -8.66 -17.73 -10.70
C PHE A 296 -9.98 -17.58 -11.47
N GLU A 297 -10.41 -18.64 -12.14
CA GLU A 297 -11.65 -18.65 -12.91
C GLU A 297 -12.86 -18.69 -11.98
N VAL A 298 -13.75 -17.71 -12.12
CA VAL A 298 -15.10 -17.78 -11.52
C VAL A 298 -16.04 -18.34 -12.59
N GLY A 299 -16.70 -19.45 -12.27
CA GLY A 299 -17.62 -20.13 -13.17
C GLY A 299 -18.73 -19.21 -13.68
N SER A 300 -19.35 -19.55 -14.82
CA SER A 300 -20.42 -18.74 -15.42
C SER A 300 -21.67 -18.62 -14.55
N ASP A 301 -21.86 -19.54 -13.61
CA ASP A 301 -22.89 -19.55 -12.56
C ASP A 301 -22.43 -18.85 -11.26
N GLY A 302 -21.21 -18.30 -11.24
CA GLY A 302 -20.60 -17.64 -10.08
C GLY A 302 -19.86 -18.57 -9.12
N ASN A 303 -19.69 -19.86 -9.44
CA ASN A 303 -19.00 -20.80 -8.56
C ASN A 303 -17.48 -20.56 -8.50
N TRP A 304 -16.84 -21.03 -7.43
CA TRP A 304 -15.40 -20.90 -7.16
C TRP A 304 -14.66 -22.24 -7.25
N ASN A 305 -15.17 -23.21 -8.02
CA ASN A 305 -14.60 -24.56 -8.09
C ASN A 305 -13.17 -24.60 -8.65
N SER A 306 -12.76 -23.54 -9.37
CA SER A 306 -11.41 -23.38 -9.94
C SER A 306 -10.50 -22.51 -9.07
N ALA A 307 -10.86 -22.19 -7.82
CA ALA A 307 -10.11 -21.30 -6.93
C ALA A 307 -8.65 -21.72 -6.68
N TRP A 308 -8.35 -23.02 -6.76
CA TRP A 308 -7.01 -23.57 -6.63
C TRP A 308 -6.13 -23.33 -7.86
N ASN A 309 -6.72 -23.07 -9.04
CA ASN A 309 -6.01 -22.95 -10.31
C ASN A 309 -5.64 -21.49 -10.60
N LEU A 310 -4.78 -20.92 -9.74
CA LEU A 310 -4.35 -19.54 -9.89
C LEU A 310 -3.60 -19.31 -11.20
N PHE A 311 -3.91 -18.20 -11.86
CA PHE A 311 -3.30 -17.72 -13.10
C PHE A 311 -3.42 -18.70 -14.28
N TRP A 312 -4.48 -19.52 -14.29
CA TRP A 312 -4.75 -20.58 -15.27
C TRP A 312 -4.58 -20.17 -16.74
N ASN A 313 -4.94 -18.93 -17.08
CA ASN A 313 -4.91 -18.37 -18.42
C ASN A 313 -3.74 -17.41 -18.71
N THR A 314 -2.84 -17.22 -17.74
CA THR A 314 -1.70 -16.30 -17.87
C THR A 314 -0.39 -17.02 -17.54
N PRO A 315 0.17 -17.83 -18.47
CA PRO A 315 1.30 -18.72 -18.19
C PRO A 315 2.53 -18.03 -17.61
N GLY A 316 2.89 -16.83 -18.11
CA GLY A 316 4.03 -16.07 -17.59
C GLY A 316 3.86 -15.66 -16.12
N THR A 317 2.68 -15.16 -15.76
CA THR A 317 2.34 -14.87 -14.35
C THR A 317 2.36 -16.14 -13.51
N ARG A 318 1.77 -17.23 -14.00
CA ARG A 318 1.75 -18.52 -13.29
C ARG A 318 3.17 -19.04 -13.01
N SER A 319 4.06 -18.98 -14.00
CA SER A 319 5.46 -19.39 -13.83
C SER A 319 6.17 -18.58 -12.77
N ARG A 320 6.02 -17.24 -12.79
CA ARG A 320 6.64 -16.38 -11.76
C ARG A 320 6.05 -16.63 -10.38
N TYR A 321 4.73 -16.78 -10.26
CA TYR A 321 4.07 -17.14 -9.02
C TYR A 321 4.59 -18.47 -8.44
N HIS A 322 4.72 -19.52 -9.25
CA HIS A 322 5.28 -20.79 -8.79
C HIS A 322 6.76 -20.69 -8.38
N ALA A 323 7.52 -19.82 -9.04
CA ALA A 323 8.90 -19.49 -8.67
C ALA A 323 9.00 -18.50 -7.48
N GLN A 324 7.87 -18.14 -6.86
CA GLN A 324 7.78 -17.14 -5.78
C GLN A 324 8.31 -15.75 -6.19
N GLN A 325 8.37 -15.44 -7.48
CA GLN A 325 8.87 -14.17 -8.02
C GLN A 325 7.76 -13.13 -8.15
N PRO A 326 8.05 -11.84 -7.86
CA PRO A 326 7.11 -10.76 -8.11
C PRO A 326 6.63 -10.74 -9.56
N PHE A 327 5.36 -10.46 -9.80
CA PHE A 327 4.77 -10.41 -11.14
C PHE A 327 3.89 -9.18 -11.33
N GLN A 328 3.85 -8.63 -12.55
CA GLN A 328 3.02 -7.47 -12.86
C GLN A 328 1.53 -7.85 -12.88
N ALA A 329 0.69 -6.95 -12.37
CA ALA A 329 -0.76 -7.03 -12.37
C ALA A 329 -1.37 -5.76 -12.97
N PHE A 330 -2.60 -5.86 -13.50
CA PHE A 330 -3.38 -4.67 -13.82
C PHE A 330 -3.90 -4.00 -12.54
N ALA A 331 -4.37 -4.81 -11.60
CA ALA A 331 -4.86 -4.32 -10.31
C ALA A 331 -4.56 -5.35 -9.21
N CYS A 332 -4.22 -4.85 -8.04
CA CYS A 332 -4.18 -5.61 -6.79
C CYS A 332 -4.36 -4.64 -5.63
N TRP A 333 -4.87 -5.13 -4.51
CA TRP A 333 -4.88 -4.40 -3.24
C TRP A 333 -4.64 -5.38 -2.12
N ASN A 334 -5.44 -6.44 -2.15
CA ASN A 334 -5.28 -7.65 -1.37
C ASN A 334 -5.32 -7.28 0.13
N GLY A 335 -4.56 -7.97 0.98
CA GLY A 335 -4.52 -7.67 2.42
C GLY A 335 -3.68 -6.44 2.77
N ALA A 336 -2.66 -6.14 1.97
CA ALA A 336 -1.79 -4.99 2.16
C ALA A 336 -1.08 -4.60 0.87
N THR A 337 -0.79 -3.31 0.71
CA THR A 337 -0.06 -2.76 -0.42
C THR A 337 0.92 -1.67 -0.01
N ALA A 338 2.04 -1.56 -0.72
CA ALA A 338 2.96 -0.43 -0.65
C ALA A 338 3.00 0.29 -2.00
N PHE A 339 2.73 1.60 -2.03
CA PHE A 339 2.74 2.38 -3.27
C PHE A 339 3.39 3.76 -3.09
N THR A 340 3.79 4.36 -4.20
CA THR A 340 4.39 5.70 -4.24
C THR A 340 3.34 6.76 -3.89
N ALA A 341 3.69 7.80 -3.13
CA ALA A 341 2.75 8.85 -2.76
C ALA A 341 2.35 9.75 -3.95
N ALA A 342 3.15 9.77 -5.02
CA ALA A 342 2.96 10.61 -6.20
C ALA A 342 1.51 10.66 -6.73
N PRO A 343 0.79 9.54 -6.96
CA PRO A 343 -0.57 9.60 -7.49
C PRO A 343 -1.49 10.42 -6.58
N LEU A 344 -1.34 10.29 -5.25
CA LEU A 344 -2.12 11.04 -4.28
C LEU A 344 -1.74 12.53 -4.26
N LEU A 345 -0.45 12.86 -4.30
CA LEU A 345 0.03 14.24 -4.34
C LEU A 345 -0.44 14.95 -5.61
N HIS A 346 -0.49 14.23 -6.74
CA HIS A 346 -1.00 14.72 -8.02
C HIS A 346 -2.53 14.56 -8.16
N GLY A 347 -3.27 14.43 -7.05
CA GLY A 347 -4.72 14.57 -7.02
C GLY A 347 -5.55 13.31 -7.32
N LEU A 348 -4.94 12.11 -7.37
CA LEU A 348 -5.69 10.86 -7.45
C LEU A 348 -6.31 10.54 -6.09
N ARG A 349 -7.58 10.12 -6.06
CA ARG A 349 -8.29 9.74 -4.83
C ARG A 349 -9.08 8.46 -5.07
N PHE A 350 -9.36 7.71 -4.01
CA PHE A 350 -10.35 6.64 -4.09
C PHE A 350 -11.70 7.22 -4.46
N ARG A 351 -12.47 6.49 -5.27
CA ARG A 351 -13.76 6.95 -5.78
C ARG A 351 -14.72 5.78 -5.95
N ASP A 352 -15.99 6.12 -6.13
CA ASP A 352 -16.99 5.19 -6.65
C ASP A 352 -16.87 5.09 -8.18
N THR A 353 -17.57 4.11 -8.71
CA THR A 353 -17.82 3.82 -10.11
C THR A 353 -18.53 4.98 -10.80
N ARG A 354 -18.07 5.35 -12.00
CA ARG A 354 -18.73 6.39 -12.82
C ARG A 354 -19.90 5.79 -13.60
N LYS A 355 -20.83 6.63 -14.04
CA LYS A 355 -21.93 6.20 -14.91
C LYS A 355 -21.37 5.60 -16.21
N GLY A 356 -21.71 4.34 -16.49
CA GLY A 356 -21.25 3.60 -17.68
C GLY A 356 -19.98 2.79 -17.46
N GLU A 357 -19.28 2.98 -16.33
CA GLU A 357 -18.13 2.17 -15.93
C GLU A 357 -18.59 0.85 -15.31
N CYS A 358 -17.77 -0.19 -15.42
CA CYS A 358 -17.98 -1.43 -14.66
C CYS A 358 -18.15 -1.16 -13.16
N PHE A 359 -19.17 -1.78 -12.54
CA PHE A 359 -19.31 -1.76 -11.08
C PHE A 359 -18.26 -2.67 -10.44
N GLN A 360 -17.38 -2.09 -9.65
CA GLN A 360 -16.21 -2.75 -9.04
C GLN A 360 -15.75 -2.00 -7.80
N GLY A 361 -14.89 -2.62 -6.99
CA GLY A 361 -14.39 -2.02 -5.75
C GLY A 361 -13.46 -0.83 -5.99
N GLU A 362 -13.41 0.09 -5.02
CA GLU A 362 -12.59 1.29 -5.08
C GLU A 362 -11.06 1.03 -5.24
N PRO A 363 -10.46 -0.10 -4.79
CA PRO A 363 -9.04 -0.34 -5.02
C PRO A 363 -8.72 -0.72 -6.47
N GLN A 364 -9.63 -1.44 -7.14
CA GLN A 364 -9.48 -1.73 -8.57
C GLN A 364 -9.61 -0.45 -9.40
N LEU A 365 -10.53 0.45 -9.02
CA LEU A 365 -10.66 1.78 -9.62
C LEU A 365 -9.41 2.64 -9.38
N PHE A 366 -8.82 2.57 -8.18
CA PHE A 366 -7.58 3.26 -7.86
C PHE A 366 -6.43 2.79 -8.77
N CYS A 367 -6.26 1.47 -8.95
CA CYS A 367 -5.27 0.92 -9.88
C CYS A 367 -5.52 1.36 -11.33
N LYS A 368 -6.77 1.31 -11.79
CA LYS A 368 -7.15 1.80 -13.12
C LYS A 368 -6.79 3.28 -13.31
N ASP A 369 -7.08 4.11 -12.31
CA ASP A 369 -6.76 5.53 -12.36
C ASP A 369 -5.22 5.75 -12.32
N MET A 370 -4.47 4.92 -11.59
CA MET A 370 -3.00 4.92 -11.64
C MET A 370 -2.49 4.64 -13.06
N TRP A 371 -2.99 3.59 -13.72
CA TRP A 371 -2.68 3.28 -15.12
C TRP A 371 -2.95 4.46 -16.06
N SER A 372 -4.11 5.10 -15.89
CA SER A 372 -4.52 6.27 -16.71
C SER A 372 -3.56 7.46 -16.59
N ARG A 373 -2.87 7.57 -15.45
CA ARG A 373 -1.93 8.66 -15.15
C ARG A 373 -0.47 8.28 -15.35
N GLY A 374 -0.20 7.09 -15.88
CA GLY A 374 1.17 6.65 -16.17
C GLY A 374 1.87 5.89 -15.04
N PHE A 375 1.19 5.62 -13.92
CA PHE A 375 1.69 4.74 -12.86
C PHE A 375 1.28 3.30 -13.19
N ARG A 376 2.15 2.58 -13.89
CA ARG A 376 1.85 1.32 -14.59
C ARG A 376 2.55 0.10 -13.99
N LYS A 377 3.49 0.33 -13.07
CA LYS A 377 4.31 -0.71 -12.47
C LYS A 377 3.66 -1.21 -11.18
N ILE A 378 2.55 -1.93 -11.34
CA ILE A 378 1.83 -2.59 -10.25
C ILE A 378 2.25 -4.04 -10.21
N ALA A 379 2.79 -4.52 -9.09
CA ALA A 379 3.23 -5.90 -8.93
C ALA A 379 2.61 -6.57 -7.70
N VAL A 380 2.45 -7.89 -7.77
CA VAL A 380 2.17 -8.72 -6.60
C VAL A 380 3.46 -9.39 -6.15
N VAL A 381 3.65 -9.50 -4.85
CA VAL A 381 4.81 -10.09 -4.18
C VAL A 381 4.38 -11.42 -3.54
N PRO A 382 4.63 -12.58 -4.19
CA PRO A 382 4.13 -13.87 -3.72
C PRO A 382 4.69 -14.34 -2.38
N SER A 383 5.86 -13.81 -1.98
CA SER A 383 6.47 -14.13 -0.70
C SER A 383 5.68 -13.57 0.50
N VAL A 384 4.86 -12.55 0.30
CA VAL A 384 4.06 -11.94 1.37
C VAL A 384 2.67 -12.56 1.36
N ASN A 385 2.37 -13.42 2.33
CA ASN A 385 1.10 -14.14 2.43
C ASN A 385 0.34 -13.71 3.70
N LEU A 386 -0.89 -13.20 3.54
CA LEU A 386 -1.69 -12.59 4.60
C LEU A 386 -3.04 -13.29 4.79
N GLU A 387 -3.61 -13.11 5.98
CA GLU A 387 -4.92 -13.63 6.41
C GLU A 387 -5.49 -12.73 7.53
N TYR A 388 -6.82 -12.76 7.76
CA TYR A 388 -7.57 -11.85 8.64
C TYR A 388 -7.74 -12.30 10.11
N SER A 389 -7.02 -13.35 10.54
CA SER A 389 -7.03 -13.88 11.90
C SER A 389 -5.70 -14.55 12.25
N ASP A 390 -5.27 -14.51 13.51
CA ASP A 390 -3.99 -15.11 13.92
C ASP A 390 -3.95 -16.62 13.68
N GLU A 391 -5.05 -17.34 13.93
CA GLU A 391 -5.15 -18.79 13.74
C GLU A 391 -4.95 -19.17 12.27
N LYS A 392 -5.76 -18.59 11.38
CA LYS A 392 -5.69 -18.93 9.96
C LYS A 392 -4.47 -18.31 9.28
N ALA A 393 -3.96 -17.18 9.75
CA ALA A 393 -2.66 -16.69 9.33
C ALA A 393 -1.55 -17.69 9.69
N SER A 394 -1.57 -18.30 10.88
CA SER A 394 -0.60 -19.35 11.24
C SER A 394 -0.69 -20.55 10.28
N ASP A 395 -1.91 -20.97 9.93
CA ASP A 395 -2.11 -22.05 8.95
C ASP A 395 -1.58 -21.67 7.56
N ILE A 396 -1.83 -20.43 7.10
CA ILE A 396 -1.30 -19.91 5.83
C ILE A 396 0.22 -19.84 5.86
N LYS A 397 0.84 -19.33 6.92
CA LYS A 397 2.29 -19.23 7.04
C LYS A 397 2.96 -20.62 7.04
N LYS A 398 2.37 -21.61 7.71
CA LYS A 398 2.85 -23.00 7.66
C LYS A 398 2.77 -23.61 6.25
N LEU A 399 1.73 -23.26 5.50
CA LEU A 399 1.46 -23.85 4.18
C LEU A 399 2.19 -23.13 3.04
N LYS A 400 2.31 -21.80 3.11
CA LYS A 400 2.87 -20.95 2.05
C LYS A 400 4.27 -20.44 2.35
N GLY A 401 4.67 -20.46 3.62
CA GLY A 401 5.94 -19.93 4.11
C GLY A 401 5.81 -18.53 4.71
N TYR A 402 6.73 -18.21 5.61
CA TYR A 402 7.06 -16.85 6.00
C TYR A 402 7.88 -16.16 4.88
N VAL A 403 8.01 -14.84 4.94
CA VAL A 403 8.79 -14.12 3.91
C VAL A 403 10.24 -14.60 3.94
N SER A 404 10.83 -14.68 5.12
CA SER A 404 12.18 -15.20 5.35
C SER A 404 12.41 -16.57 4.72
N ASP A 405 11.51 -17.53 4.91
CA ASP A 405 11.60 -18.87 4.31
C ASP A 405 11.68 -18.81 2.77
N ILE A 406 10.86 -17.95 2.17
CA ILE A 406 10.69 -17.89 0.72
C ILE A 406 11.85 -17.16 0.06
N VAL A 407 12.31 -16.05 0.65
CA VAL A 407 13.34 -15.20 0.05
C VAL A 407 14.75 -15.77 0.19
N GLU A 408 14.97 -16.70 1.12
CA GLU A 408 16.24 -17.45 1.22
C GLU A 408 16.47 -18.41 0.05
N ILE A 409 15.40 -18.94 -0.54
CA ILE A 409 15.44 -19.91 -1.63
C ILE A 409 15.13 -19.29 -3.00
N GLN A 410 14.73 -18.02 -3.03
CA GLN A 410 14.38 -17.31 -4.25
C GLN A 410 15.65 -16.99 -5.07
N GLU A 411 15.62 -17.27 -6.37
CA GLU A 411 16.70 -16.86 -7.28
C GLU A 411 16.79 -15.32 -7.37
N GLU A 412 18.01 -14.78 -7.44
CA GLU A 412 18.28 -13.33 -7.35
C GLU A 412 17.63 -12.48 -8.45
N ASP A 413 17.27 -13.05 -9.61
CA ASP A 413 16.65 -12.28 -10.70
C ASP A 413 15.13 -12.09 -10.50
N GLY A 414 14.78 -11.20 -9.58
CA GLY A 414 13.42 -10.75 -9.32
C GLY A 414 12.90 -9.71 -10.32
N ALA A 415 13.68 -9.30 -11.33
CA ALA A 415 13.30 -8.22 -12.23
C ALA A 415 12.02 -8.56 -13.00
N ILE A 416 11.18 -7.54 -13.22
CA ILE A 416 9.95 -7.65 -14.02
C ILE A 416 10.20 -6.94 -15.34
N ASP A 417 9.98 -7.65 -16.46
CA ASP A 417 9.83 -7.02 -17.76
C ASP A 417 8.45 -6.36 -17.83
N TRP A 418 8.40 -5.06 -17.56
CA TRP A 418 7.16 -4.32 -17.40
C TRP A 418 6.43 -4.13 -18.72
N ALA A 419 5.22 -4.68 -18.81
CA ALA A 419 4.26 -4.32 -19.85
C ALA A 419 3.95 -2.81 -19.76
N CYS A 420 4.31 -2.10 -20.81
CA CYS A 420 4.19 -0.64 -20.87
C CYS A 420 2.75 -0.17 -21.12
N ASN A 421 1.89 -1.03 -21.68
CA ASN A 421 0.50 -0.72 -21.99
C ASN A 421 -0.43 -1.60 -21.14
N PRO A 422 -1.56 -1.06 -20.65
CA PRO A 422 -2.59 -1.86 -20.02
C PRO A 422 -3.24 -2.82 -21.04
N PRO A 423 -3.89 -3.91 -20.58
CA PRO A 423 -4.64 -4.79 -21.48
C PRO A 423 -5.79 -4.02 -22.15
N GLU A 424 -6.15 -4.38 -23.38
CA GLU A 424 -7.25 -3.71 -24.11
C GLU A 424 -8.57 -3.80 -23.35
N GLN A 425 -8.79 -4.93 -22.68
CA GLN A 425 -9.99 -5.21 -21.91
C GLN A 425 -9.63 -5.77 -20.53
N VAL A 426 -10.51 -5.53 -19.56
CA VAL A 426 -10.43 -6.05 -18.20
C VAL A 426 -11.75 -6.73 -17.85
N ARG A 427 -11.67 -7.82 -17.09
CA ARG A 427 -12.81 -8.57 -16.59
C ARG A 427 -13.62 -7.72 -15.61
N CYS A 428 -14.83 -7.40 -16.03
CA CYS A 428 -15.85 -6.75 -15.22
C CYS A 428 -16.73 -7.81 -14.53
N MET A 429 -16.85 -7.73 -13.21
CA MET A 429 -17.58 -8.72 -12.39
C MET A 429 -18.47 -8.02 -11.34
N PRO A 430 -19.55 -7.32 -11.71
CA PRO A 430 -20.43 -6.67 -10.74
C PRO A 430 -21.03 -7.65 -9.72
N THR A 431 -21.29 -8.87 -10.17
CA THR A 431 -21.64 -10.04 -9.37
C THR A 431 -20.91 -11.27 -9.94
N TRP A 432 -20.83 -12.36 -9.19
CA TRP A 432 -20.10 -13.57 -9.61
C TRP A 432 -20.70 -14.22 -10.86
N ASP A 433 -22.01 -14.19 -11.02
CA ASP A 433 -22.77 -14.73 -12.17
C ASP A 433 -22.82 -13.77 -13.37
N LYS A 434 -22.44 -12.49 -13.19
CA LYS A 434 -22.48 -11.48 -14.25
C LYS A 434 -21.08 -11.00 -14.55
N GLN A 435 -20.45 -11.67 -15.51
CA GLN A 435 -19.08 -11.38 -15.91
C GLN A 435 -19.04 -10.97 -17.37
N SER A 436 -18.23 -9.95 -17.71
CA SER A 436 -18.04 -9.52 -19.08
C SER A 436 -16.66 -8.90 -19.28
N TRP A 437 -16.13 -8.95 -20.49
CA TRP A 437 -14.95 -8.18 -20.86
C TRP A 437 -15.37 -6.77 -21.26
N ARG A 438 -14.67 -5.77 -20.73
CA ARG A 438 -14.94 -4.35 -21.00
C ARG A 438 -13.63 -3.62 -21.22
N ALA A 439 -13.67 -2.53 -22.00
CA ALA A 439 -12.47 -1.73 -22.26
C ALA A 439 -11.89 -1.23 -20.93
N TRP A 440 -10.57 -1.38 -20.75
CA TRP A 440 -9.94 -1.02 -19.47
C TRP A 440 -10.14 0.46 -19.11
N ASN A 441 -10.22 1.32 -20.13
CA ASN A 441 -10.33 2.78 -20.03
C ASN A 441 -11.75 3.33 -20.14
N GLU A 442 -12.79 2.51 -19.93
CA GLU A 442 -14.17 3.01 -19.88
C GLU A 442 -14.27 4.26 -19.00
N THR A 443 -14.85 5.35 -19.52
CA THR A 443 -15.11 6.60 -18.79
C THR A 443 -13.90 7.41 -18.31
N LEU A 444 -12.69 7.12 -18.82
CA LEU A 444 -11.47 7.90 -18.55
C LEU A 444 -11.36 9.15 -19.43
#